data_AF-A0A6I6IUV3-F1
#
_entry.id   AF-A0A6I6IUV3-F1
#
_cell.length_a   1.000
_cell.length_b   1.000
_cell.length_c   1.000
_cell.angle_alpha   90.00
_cell.angle_beta   90.00
_cell.angle_gamma   90.00
#
_symmetry.space_group_name_H-M   'P 1'
#
loop_
_entity.id
_entity.type
_entity.pdbx_description
1 polymer ?
#
loop_
_entity_poly.entity_id
_entity_poly.type
_entity_poly.pdbx_seq_one_letter_code
_entity_poly.pdbx_strand_id
1 'polypeptide(L)'
;MSAHSPLIILTCMRSFSSLVSSMLGQHSGLYTLPEVNPFVETTLARYVSRARIVRPRTLDGLYRAIAQVEFGAQTDATVAQAIAWVDERGTWPVVRVMEHLGTRLAPLRLIDKSPSTVLSDEAINRAVDTCPDAYFLHLYRHPCATTRSIAKITKFPGGGTGTKRGPGRKDPETAWYQANRRILTVAPRIASDRFMSVRGEDVLRAPDVYLPQICTWLGLETSAADMEAMLRPEQSPYACLGPAAAPFGNDPNFLRNPGYSRREIPEQPLSDPLDWDSPARHLRPETIAISQQMGYGV
;
A
#
# COMPACT_ATOMS: atom_id res chain seq x y z
N MET A 1 -9.68 14.62 -17.56
CA MET A 1 -8.38 14.58 -16.86
C MET A 1 -8.69 14.76 -15.39
N SER A 2 -8.15 13.89 -14.52
CA SER A 2 -8.28 14.04 -13.06
C SER A 2 -7.86 15.46 -12.65
N ALA A 3 -8.57 16.09 -11.72
CA ALA A 3 -8.27 17.46 -11.28
C ALA A 3 -6.86 17.58 -10.65
N HIS A 4 -6.33 16.50 -10.08
CA HIS A 4 -4.97 16.42 -9.53
C HIS A 4 -4.30 15.08 -9.83
N SER A 5 -2.99 15.08 -10.05
CA SER A 5 -2.19 13.85 -10.19
C SER A 5 -2.20 13.04 -8.90
N PRO A 6 -2.36 11.70 -8.94
CA PRO A 6 -2.46 10.88 -7.75
C PRO A 6 -1.12 10.78 -7.00
N LEU A 7 -1.18 10.36 -5.74
CA LEU A 7 -0.06 9.82 -4.99
C LEU A 7 -0.10 8.28 -5.04
N ILE A 8 0.98 7.67 -5.50
CA ILE A 8 1.17 6.21 -5.52
C ILE A 8 2.22 5.85 -4.46
N ILE A 9 1.81 5.08 -3.45
CA ILE A 9 2.72 4.60 -2.41
C ILE A 9 3.34 3.27 -2.84
N LEU A 10 4.62 3.30 -3.16
CA LEU A 10 5.43 2.14 -3.50
C LEU A 10 6.02 1.54 -2.22
N THR A 11 5.65 0.31 -1.90
CA THR A 11 5.96 -0.28 -0.59
C THR A 11 6.03 -1.80 -0.66
N CYS A 12 7.01 -2.39 0.03
CA CYS A 12 6.93 -3.81 0.37
C CYS A 12 5.75 -4.02 1.33
N MET A 13 5.13 -5.20 1.28
CA MET A 13 4.13 -5.59 2.28
C MET A 13 4.70 -5.50 3.70
N ARG A 14 3.82 -5.26 4.69
CA ARG A 14 4.19 -5.21 6.12
C ARG A 14 5.11 -4.04 6.51
N SER A 15 5.13 -2.98 5.71
CA SER A 15 5.92 -1.76 5.91
C SER A 15 5.08 -0.55 6.34
N PHE A 16 4.11 -0.77 7.26
CA PHE A 16 3.21 0.27 7.82
C PHE A 16 2.29 0.98 6.83
N SER A 17 2.28 0.57 5.57
CA SER A 17 1.67 1.33 4.49
C SER A 17 0.17 1.57 4.62
N SER A 18 -0.62 0.60 5.12
CA SER A 18 -2.05 0.84 5.41
C SER A 18 -2.29 1.91 6.48
N LEU A 19 -1.42 1.98 7.49
CA LEU A 19 -1.54 2.98 8.56
C LEU A 19 -1.14 4.35 8.04
N VAL A 20 0.05 4.48 7.45
CA VAL A 20 0.57 5.74 6.92
C VAL A 20 -0.31 6.30 5.80
N SER A 21 -0.79 5.45 4.88
CA SER A 21 -1.71 5.91 3.83
C SER A 21 -3.04 6.38 4.42
N SER A 22 -3.57 5.72 5.45
CA SER A 22 -4.82 6.12 6.09
C SER A 22 -4.67 7.41 6.89
N MET A 23 -3.51 7.63 7.53
CA MET A 23 -3.15 8.90 8.18
C MET A 23 -3.16 10.04 7.17
N LEU A 24 -2.38 9.92 6.08
CA LEU A 24 -2.36 10.94 5.01
C LEU A 24 -3.75 11.21 4.42
N GLY A 25 -4.55 10.15 4.25
CA GLY A 25 -5.91 10.25 3.70
C GLY A 25 -6.93 10.99 4.57
N GLN A 26 -6.57 11.39 5.80
CA GLN A 26 -7.44 12.26 6.62
C GLN A 26 -7.19 13.76 6.38
N HIS A 27 -6.12 14.12 5.66
CA HIS A 27 -5.92 15.51 5.26
C HIS A 27 -7.06 15.95 4.34
N SER A 28 -7.57 17.16 4.53
CA SER A 28 -8.69 17.73 3.76
C SER A 28 -8.46 17.90 2.25
N GLY A 29 -7.25 17.61 1.75
CA GLY A 29 -6.87 17.66 0.34
C GLY A 29 -6.53 16.29 -0.24
N LEU A 30 -6.62 15.23 0.55
CA LEU A 30 -6.23 13.87 0.19
C LEU A 30 -7.40 12.91 0.40
N TYR A 31 -7.42 11.82 -0.37
CA TYR A 31 -8.36 10.72 -0.17
C TYR A 31 -7.67 9.39 -0.46
N THR A 32 -7.56 8.55 0.56
CA THR A 32 -6.90 7.23 0.42
C THR A 32 -7.89 6.15 0.06
N LEU A 33 -7.64 5.50 -1.08
CA LEU A 33 -8.36 4.30 -1.48
C LEU A 33 -7.88 3.08 -0.66
N PRO A 34 -8.71 2.02 -0.53
CA PRO A 34 -8.19 0.70 -0.20
C PRO A 34 -7.31 0.18 -1.34
N GLU A 35 -6.71 -1.00 -1.16
CA GLU A 35 -5.92 -1.68 -2.20
C GLU A 35 -6.80 -2.04 -3.41
N VAL A 36 -6.82 -1.14 -4.41
CA VAL A 36 -7.54 -1.36 -5.69
C VAL A 36 -6.65 -2.08 -6.73
N ASN A 37 -5.35 -2.18 -6.46
CA ASN A 37 -4.37 -2.90 -7.27
C ASN A 37 -4.34 -2.43 -8.75
N PRO A 38 -4.21 -1.14 -9.02
CA PRO A 38 -4.45 -0.54 -10.34
C PRO A 38 -3.46 -0.99 -11.43
N PHE A 39 -2.32 -1.56 -11.02
CA PHE A 39 -1.22 -1.89 -11.91
C PHE A 39 -0.93 -3.38 -12.00
N VAL A 40 -1.79 -4.28 -11.52
CA VAL A 40 -1.49 -5.73 -11.54
C VAL A 40 -1.84 -6.41 -12.87
N GLU A 41 -2.77 -5.85 -13.63
CA GLU A 41 -3.21 -6.34 -14.93
C GLU A 41 -3.53 -5.20 -15.89
N THR A 42 -3.69 -5.53 -17.16
CA THR A 42 -3.97 -4.53 -18.20
C THR A 42 -5.42 -4.09 -18.24
N THR A 43 -6.39 -4.97 -17.99
CA THR A 43 -7.83 -4.63 -18.01
C THR A 43 -8.59 -5.18 -16.81
N LEU A 44 -9.74 -4.60 -16.49
CA LEU A 44 -10.60 -5.05 -15.39
C LEU A 44 -11.03 -6.52 -15.54
N ALA A 45 -11.44 -6.95 -16.73
CA ALA A 45 -11.84 -8.33 -16.96
C ALA A 45 -10.69 -9.32 -16.69
N ARG A 46 -9.47 -8.98 -17.11
CA ARG A 46 -8.27 -9.80 -16.84
C ARG A 46 -7.92 -9.81 -15.37
N TYR A 47 -8.00 -8.66 -14.70
CA TYR A 47 -7.76 -8.55 -13.28
C TYR A 47 -8.75 -9.42 -12.49
N VAL A 48 -10.04 -9.27 -12.73
CA VAL A 48 -11.11 -10.03 -12.07
C VAL A 48 -10.94 -11.54 -12.32
N SER A 49 -10.73 -11.95 -13.58
CA SER A 49 -10.52 -13.36 -13.94
C SER A 49 -9.34 -13.97 -13.18
N ARG A 50 -8.19 -13.30 -13.20
CA ARG A 50 -6.97 -13.77 -12.52
C ARG A 50 -7.14 -13.78 -11.00
N ALA A 51 -7.74 -12.73 -10.43
CA ALA A 51 -7.95 -12.64 -8.99
C ALA A 51 -8.89 -13.75 -8.49
N ARG A 52 -9.97 -14.07 -9.22
CA ARG A 52 -10.89 -15.18 -8.87
C ARG A 52 -10.18 -16.53 -8.77
N ILE A 53 -9.14 -16.76 -9.58
CA ILE A 53 -8.35 -18.00 -9.55
C ILE A 53 -7.30 -17.98 -8.44
N VAL A 54 -6.54 -16.90 -8.34
CA VAL A 54 -5.34 -16.86 -7.48
C VAL A 54 -5.70 -16.49 -6.04
N ARG A 55 -6.49 -15.42 -5.86
CA ARG A 55 -6.82 -14.87 -4.54
C ARG A 55 -8.02 -13.89 -4.66
N PRO A 56 -9.27 -14.38 -4.60
CA PRO A 56 -10.46 -13.53 -4.80
C PRO A 56 -10.49 -12.27 -3.93
N ARG A 57 -9.99 -12.39 -2.69
CA ARG A 57 -9.92 -11.29 -1.71
C ARG A 57 -9.10 -10.06 -2.14
N THR A 58 -8.32 -10.12 -3.22
CA THR A 58 -7.65 -8.92 -3.75
C THR A 58 -8.64 -7.96 -4.41
N LEU A 59 -9.84 -8.43 -4.79
CA LEU A 59 -10.88 -7.61 -5.39
C LEU A 59 -11.68 -6.80 -4.35
N ASP A 60 -11.63 -7.18 -3.07
CA ASP A 60 -12.43 -6.54 -2.02
C ASP A 60 -12.19 -5.03 -1.95
N GLY A 61 -10.93 -4.59 -2.05
CA GLY A 61 -10.60 -3.17 -2.05
C GLY A 61 -11.19 -2.42 -3.24
N LEU A 62 -11.08 -2.99 -4.45
CA LEU A 62 -11.70 -2.43 -5.66
C LEU A 62 -13.21 -2.27 -5.50
N TYR A 63 -13.91 -3.32 -5.04
CA TYR A 63 -15.36 -3.27 -4.89
C TYR A 63 -15.79 -2.31 -3.78
N ARG A 64 -15.08 -2.27 -2.65
CA ARG A 64 -15.35 -1.31 -1.57
C ARG A 64 -15.14 0.14 -2.00
N ALA A 65 -14.08 0.40 -2.77
CA ALA A 65 -13.80 1.75 -3.28
C ALA A 65 -14.97 2.24 -4.15
N ILE A 66 -15.41 1.42 -5.11
CA ILE A 66 -16.53 1.74 -6.01
C ILE A 66 -17.85 1.83 -5.22
N ALA A 67 -18.13 0.89 -4.32
CA ALA A 67 -19.32 0.92 -3.45
C ALA A 67 -19.41 2.25 -2.67
N GLN A 68 -18.32 2.66 -2.05
CA GLN A 68 -18.26 3.89 -1.27
C GLN A 68 -18.42 5.14 -2.12
N VAL A 69 -17.73 5.23 -3.26
CA VAL A 69 -17.63 6.47 -4.05
C VAL A 69 -18.76 6.62 -5.06
N GLU A 70 -19.14 5.55 -5.75
CA GLU A 70 -20.23 5.60 -6.75
C GLU A 70 -21.61 5.44 -6.11
N PHE A 71 -21.71 4.61 -5.06
CA PHE A 71 -22.99 4.23 -4.48
C PHE A 71 -23.18 4.72 -3.03
N GLY A 72 -22.21 5.48 -2.50
CA GLY A 72 -22.32 6.22 -1.24
C GLY A 72 -22.22 5.39 0.05
N ALA A 73 -22.08 4.07 -0.03
CA ALA A 73 -22.04 3.20 1.15
C ALA A 73 -21.32 1.87 0.90
N GLN A 74 -20.90 1.19 1.97
CA GLN A 74 -20.29 -0.15 1.92
C GLN A 74 -21.22 -1.19 2.55
N THR A 75 -22.22 -1.63 1.78
CA THR A 75 -23.17 -2.68 2.13
C THR A 75 -23.07 -3.82 1.11
N ASP A 76 -23.61 -5.01 1.40
CA ASP A 76 -23.62 -6.09 0.41
C ASP A 76 -24.36 -5.68 -0.88
N ALA A 77 -25.40 -4.86 -0.78
CA ALA A 77 -26.14 -4.33 -1.93
C ALA A 77 -25.27 -3.40 -2.80
N THR A 78 -24.60 -2.42 -2.19
CA THR A 78 -23.73 -1.49 -2.94
C THR A 78 -22.46 -2.18 -3.46
N VAL A 79 -21.99 -3.24 -2.80
CA VAL A 79 -20.93 -4.11 -3.33
C VAL A 79 -21.40 -4.91 -4.54
N ALA A 80 -22.62 -5.43 -4.55
CA ALA A 80 -23.19 -6.08 -5.72
C ALA A 80 -23.29 -5.11 -6.92
N GLN A 81 -23.69 -3.86 -6.67
CA GLN A 81 -23.68 -2.80 -7.69
C GLN A 81 -22.27 -2.50 -8.17
N ALA A 82 -21.28 -2.44 -7.28
CA ALA A 82 -19.88 -2.27 -7.64
C ALA A 82 -19.34 -3.41 -8.51
N ILE A 83 -19.72 -4.67 -8.23
CA ILE A 83 -19.34 -5.82 -9.05
C ILE A 83 -19.91 -5.66 -10.47
N ALA A 84 -21.21 -5.36 -10.60
CA ALA A 84 -21.84 -5.13 -11.90
C ALA A 84 -21.17 -3.97 -12.66
N TRP A 85 -20.86 -2.87 -11.96
CA TRP A 85 -20.15 -1.72 -12.53
C TRP A 85 -18.78 -2.11 -13.11
N VAL A 86 -18.03 -2.98 -12.42
CA VAL A 86 -16.73 -3.49 -12.87
C VAL A 86 -16.90 -4.42 -14.07
N ASP A 87 -17.88 -5.32 -14.03
CA ASP A 87 -18.14 -6.28 -15.11
C ASP A 87 -18.52 -5.58 -16.43
N GLU A 88 -19.39 -4.55 -16.36
CA GLU A 88 -19.75 -3.70 -17.50
C GLU A 88 -18.54 -2.96 -18.12
N ARG A 89 -17.49 -2.74 -17.32
CA ARG A 89 -16.28 -1.99 -17.72
C ARG A 89 -15.08 -2.91 -17.92
N GLY A 90 -15.31 -4.20 -18.19
CA GLY A 90 -14.25 -5.20 -18.31
C GLY A 90 -13.10 -4.85 -19.28
N THR A 91 -13.34 -4.01 -20.29
CA THR A 91 -12.33 -3.54 -21.25
C THR A 91 -11.50 -2.36 -20.76
N TRP A 92 -11.91 -1.68 -19.69
CA TRP A 92 -11.17 -0.55 -19.16
C TRP A 92 -9.80 -0.99 -18.66
N PRO A 93 -8.74 -0.19 -18.92
CA PRO A 93 -7.51 -0.30 -18.17
C PRO A 93 -7.79 -0.21 -16.67
N VAL A 94 -7.16 -1.05 -15.86
CA VAL A 94 -7.44 -1.06 -14.40
C VAL A 94 -7.13 0.32 -13.78
N VAL A 95 -6.04 0.96 -14.21
CA VAL A 95 -5.66 2.34 -13.82
C VAL A 95 -6.77 3.38 -14.06
N ARG A 96 -7.63 3.18 -15.07
CA ARG A 96 -8.73 4.10 -15.39
C ARG A 96 -9.78 4.18 -14.27
N VAL A 97 -9.86 3.16 -13.40
CA VAL A 97 -10.70 3.23 -12.20
C VAL A 97 -10.20 4.34 -11.27
N MET A 98 -8.89 4.52 -11.11
CA MET A 98 -8.38 5.62 -10.29
C MET A 98 -8.72 6.98 -10.88
N GLU A 99 -8.59 7.15 -12.19
CA GLU A 99 -8.99 8.41 -12.86
C GLU A 99 -10.48 8.71 -12.67
N HIS A 100 -11.31 7.68 -12.78
CA HIS A 100 -12.75 7.79 -12.55
C HIS A 100 -13.05 8.23 -11.12
N LEU A 101 -12.57 7.47 -10.12
CA LEU A 101 -12.78 7.78 -8.71
C LEU A 101 -12.22 9.16 -8.34
N GLY A 102 -11.07 9.55 -8.90
CA GLY A 102 -10.46 10.86 -8.65
C GLY A 102 -11.29 12.01 -9.20
N THR A 103 -11.95 11.80 -10.34
CA THR A 103 -12.91 12.78 -10.88
C THR A 103 -14.12 12.94 -9.96
N ARG A 104 -14.59 11.85 -9.34
CA ARG A 104 -15.75 11.86 -8.43
C ARG A 104 -15.43 12.46 -7.06
N LEU A 105 -14.17 12.35 -6.64
CA LEU A 105 -13.67 12.83 -5.36
C LEU A 105 -12.99 14.22 -5.45
N ALA A 106 -12.99 14.85 -6.62
CA ALA A 106 -12.44 16.18 -6.80
C ALA A 106 -13.08 17.18 -5.80
N PRO A 107 -12.29 18.09 -5.19
CA PRO A 107 -10.89 18.42 -5.51
C PRO A 107 -9.83 17.58 -4.76
N LEU A 108 -10.20 16.49 -4.07
CA LEU A 108 -9.24 15.69 -3.32
C LEU A 108 -8.27 14.95 -4.24
N ARG A 109 -6.99 14.93 -3.88
CA ARG A 109 -6.00 14.09 -4.55
C ARG A 109 -6.07 12.66 -4.01
N LEU A 110 -6.20 11.70 -4.94
CA LEU A 110 -6.22 10.29 -4.58
C LEU A 110 -4.85 9.77 -4.13
N ILE A 111 -4.90 8.87 -3.15
CA ILE A 111 -3.78 8.03 -2.74
C ILE A 111 -4.12 6.57 -3.06
N ASP A 112 -3.33 5.93 -3.93
CA ASP A 112 -3.27 4.47 -4.04
C ASP A 112 -2.08 3.95 -3.24
N LYS A 113 -2.36 2.93 -2.44
CA LYS A 113 -1.35 2.14 -1.75
C LYS A 113 -1.67 0.69 -2.01
N SER A 114 -0.92 0.09 -2.92
CA SER A 114 -1.07 -1.31 -3.30
C SER A 114 0.31 -1.99 -3.28
N PRO A 115 0.66 -2.82 -2.27
CA PRO A 115 1.94 -3.52 -2.25
C PRO A 115 2.15 -4.44 -3.46
N SER A 116 1.07 -4.78 -4.16
CA SER A 116 1.09 -5.52 -5.41
C SER A 116 1.83 -4.81 -6.55
N THR A 117 1.89 -3.48 -6.52
CA THR A 117 2.57 -2.64 -7.54
C THR A 117 4.05 -2.99 -7.68
N VAL A 118 4.70 -3.45 -6.61
CA VAL A 118 6.15 -3.71 -6.59
C VAL A 118 6.48 -5.20 -6.63
N LEU A 119 5.49 -6.06 -6.88
CA LEU A 119 5.69 -7.52 -6.91
C LEU A 119 6.29 -8.05 -8.21
N SER A 120 6.18 -7.28 -9.30
CA SER A 120 6.76 -7.61 -10.60
C SER A 120 7.25 -6.37 -11.33
N ASP A 121 8.15 -6.57 -12.28
CA ASP A 121 8.71 -5.50 -13.10
C ASP A 121 7.62 -4.90 -14.01
N GLU A 122 6.68 -5.71 -14.50
CA GLU A 122 5.56 -5.25 -15.32
C GLU A 122 4.63 -4.32 -14.56
N ALA A 123 4.33 -4.62 -13.29
CA ALA A 123 3.40 -3.81 -12.49
C ALA A 123 3.99 -2.43 -12.16
N ILE A 124 5.25 -2.38 -11.72
CA ILE A 124 5.89 -1.11 -11.38
C ILE A 124 6.18 -0.27 -12.62
N ASN A 125 6.57 -0.90 -13.74
CA ASN A 125 6.74 -0.19 -15.01
C ASN A 125 5.41 0.40 -15.48
N ARG A 126 4.31 -0.36 -15.41
CA ARG A 126 2.97 0.16 -15.71
C ARG A 126 2.59 1.36 -14.86
N ALA A 127 2.92 1.35 -13.57
CA ALA A 127 2.66 2.49 -12.69
C ALA A 127 3.37 3.77 -13.19
N VAL A 128 4.67 3.67 -13.50
CA VAL A 128 5.45 4.80 -14.01
C VAL A 128 4.99 5.23 -15.41
N ASP A 129 4.68 4.29 -16.28
CA ASP A 129 4.34 4.57 -17.69
C ASP A 129 2.92 5.13 -17.87
N THR A 130 1.97 4.71 -17.04
CA THR A 130 0.56 5.14 -17.13
C THR A 130 0.22 6.33 -16.23
N CYS A 131 1.10 6.69 -15.29
CA CYS A 131 0.93 7.81 -14.38
C CYS A 131 2.17 8.71 -14.35
N PRO A 132 2.58 9.32 -15.49
CA PRO A 132 3.83 10.06 -15.59
C PRO A 132 3.88 11.30 -14.67
N ASP A 133 2.73 11.91 -14.38
CA ASP A 133 2.61 13.11 -13.53
C ASP A 133 2.32 12.81 -12.06
N ALA A 134 2.23 11.53 -11.68
CA ALA A 134 1.92 11.13 -10.31
C ALA A 134 3.10 11.41 -9.36
N TYR A 135 2.76 11.60 -8.09
CA TYR A 135 3.74 11.55 -7.00
C TYR A 135 3.97 10.09 -6.60
N PHE A 136 5.22 9.71 -6.38
CA PHE A 136 5.61 8.37 -5.94
C PHE A 136 6.30 8.45 -4.59
N LEU A 137 5.64 7.92 -3.56
CA LEU A 137 6.22 7.81 -2.22
C LEU A 137 6.72 6.38 -2.01
N HIS A 138 8.03 6.22 -1.95
CA HIS A 138 8.66 5.00 -1.50
C HIS A 138 8.62 4.94 0.04
N LEU A 139 7.68 4.14 0.55
CA LEU A 139 7.52 3.89 1.98
C LEU A 139 8.11 2.51 2.31
N TYR A 140 9.12 2.50 3.18
CA TYR A 140 9.86 1.29 3.52
C TYR A 140 10.02 1.11 5.02
N ARG A 141 10.41 -0.10 5.41
CA ARG A 141 10.55 -0.55 6.79
C ARG A 141 11.78 -1.44 6.91
N HIS A 142 12.39 -1.47 8.09
CA HIS A 142 13.56 -2.26 8.41
C HIS A 142 13.40 -3.73 7.95
N PRO A 143 14.40 -4.32 7.27
CA PRO A 143 14.31 -5.67 6.72
C PRO A 143 14.04 -6.73 7.79
N CYS A 144 14.74 -6.72 8.93
CA CYS A 144 14.54 -7.73 9.98
C CYS A 144 13.11 -7.71 10.54
N ALA A 145 12.55 -6.51 10.78
CA ALA A 145 11.20 -6.37 11.29
C ALA A 145 10.14 -6.77 10.24
N THR A 146 10.37 -6.41 8.98
CA THR A 146 9.46 -6.72 7.87
C THR A 146 9.45 -8.21 7.57
N THR A 147 10.62 -8.84 7.45
CA THR A 147 10.76 -10.28 7.20
C THR A 147 10.14 -11.12 8.31
N ARG A 148 10.35 -10.74 9.58
CA ARG A 148 9.67 -11.33 10.74
C ARG A 148 8.15 -11.22 10.61
N SER A 149 7.63 -10.05 10.23
CA SER A 149 6.19 -9.87 10.05
C SER A 149 5.62 -10.69 8.90
N ILE A 150 6.34 -10.84 7.78
CA ILE A 150 5.93 -11.67 6.65
C ILE A 150 5.98 -13.15 7.05
N ALA A 151 7.00 -13.58 7.80
CA ALA A 151 7.12 -14.94 8.31
C ALA A 151 5.94 -15.31 9.21
N LYS A 152 5.48 -14.40 10.09
CA LYS A 152 4.31 -14.64 10.95
C LYS A 152 3.02 -14.90 10.16
N ILE A 153 2.78 -14.22 9.05
CA ILE A 153 1.55 -14.45 8.27
C ILE A 153 1.67 -15.62 7.28
N THR A 154 2.89 -16.00 6.92
CA THR A 154 3.13 -17.16 6.05
C THR A 154 3.19 -18.47 6.85
N LYS A 155 3.71 -18.47 8.09
CA LYS A 155 3.82 -19.69 8.92
C LYS A 155 2.51 -20.11 9.62
N PHE A 156 1.53 -19.21 9.79
CA PHE A 156 0.28 -19.53 10.51
C PHE A 156 -0.90 -19.85 9.56
N PRO A 157 -1.63 -20.98 9.73
CA PRO A 157 -2.68 -21.45 8.79
C PRO A 157 -3.95 -20.58 8.71
N GLY A 158 -4.10 -19.58 9.59
CA GLY A 158 -5.29 -18.71 9.67
C GLY A 158 -5.20 -17.39 8.90
N GLY A 159 -4.07 -17.09 8.24
CA GLY A 159 -3.86 -15.88 7.42
C GLY A 159 -4.11 -16.07 5.91
N GLY A 160 -4.47 -17.30 5.53
CA GLY A 160 -4.57 -17.79 4.17
C GLY A 160 -4.43 -19.29 4.24
N THR A 161 -5.42 -19.98 3.67
CA THR A 161 -5.59 -21.45 3.64
C THR A 161 -4.26 -22.19 3.70
N GLY A 162 -4.08 -22.95 4.77
CA GLY A 162 -2.88 -23.71 5.04
C GLY A 162 -2.50 -24.61 3.88
N THR A 163 -1.27 -24.45 3.42
CA THR A 163 -0.50 -25.55 2.85
C THR A 163 0.89 -25.50 3.46
N LYS A 164 1.32 -26.65 3.99
CA LYS A 164 2.71 -26.98 4.30
C LYS A 164 3.62 -26.44 3.20
N ARG A 165 4.79 -25.88 3.54
CA ARG A 165 5.88 -25.41 2.63
C ARG A 165 5.66 -25.85 1.17
N GLY A 166 4.78 -25.15 0.47
CA GLY A 166 4.41 -25.48 -0.90
C GLY A 166 5.39 -24.79 -1.84
N PRO A 167 5.69 -25.39 -3.01
CA PRO A 167 6.52 -24.74 -4.01
C PRO A 167 5.86 -23.42 -4.41
N GLY A 168 6.53 -22.29 -4.16
CA GLY A 168 6.05 -20.96 -4.56
C GLY A 168 5.97 -19.88 -3.47
N ARG A 169 6.11 -20.22 -2.18
CA ARG A 169 6.25 -19.18 -1.14
C ARG A 169 7.66 -18.61 -1.15
N LYS A 170 7.80 -17.40 -1.70
CA LYS A 170 9.06 -16.65 -1.70
C LYS A 170 9.50 -16.41 -0.26
N ASP A 171 10.77 -16.68 -0.01
CA ASP A 171 11.45 -16.34 1.23
C ASP A 171 11.21 -14.85 1.61
N PRO A 172 10.85 -14.54 2.89
CA PRO A 172 10.52 -13.17 3.31
C PRO A 172 11.59 -12.12 2.98
N GLU A 173 12.86 -12.47 3.14
CA GLU A 173 13.98 -11.58 2.82
C GLU A 173 14.05 -11.32 1.33
N THR A 174 13.87 -12.36 0.52
CA THR A 174 13.76 -12.24 -0.94
C THR A 174 12.59 -11.35 -1.36
N ALA A 175 11.43 -11.47 -0.71
CA ALA A 175 10.29 -10.59 -1.00
C ALA A 175 10.59 -9.12 -0.67
N TRP A 176 11.23 -8.85 0.46
CA TRP A 176 11.63 -7.51 0.87
C TRP A 176 12.68 -6.92 -0.09
N TYR A 177 13.77 -7.65 -0.35
CA TYR A 177 14.86 -7.22 -1.23
C TYR A 177 14.34 -6.91 -2.64
N GLN A 178 13.54 -7.83 -3.20
CA GLN A 178 13.03 -7.68 -4.56
C GLN A 178 12.06 -6.52 -4.71
N ALA A 179 11.24 -6.21 -3.70
CA ALA A 179 10.36 -5.06 -3.71
C ALA A 179 11.17 -3.75 -3.73
N ASN A 180 12.07 -3.55 -2.77
CA ASN A 180 12.85 -2.32 -2.66
C ASN A 180 13.80 -2.16 -3.86
N ARG A 181 14.45 -3.24 -4.31
CA ARG A 181 15.31 -3.21 -5.50
C ARG A 181 14.56 -2.70 -6.72
N ARG A 182 13.34 -3.20 -6.99
CA ARG A 182 12.52 -2.73 -8.11
C ARG A 182 12.22 -1.25 -8.02
N ILE A 183 11.83 -0.78 -6.83
CA ILE A 183 11.53 0.64 -6.59
C ILE A 183 12.76 1.50 -6.88
N LEU A 184 13.91 1.14 -6.33
CA LEU A 184 15.15 1.88 -6.57
C LEU A 184 15.63 1.80 -8.02
N THR A 185 15.35 0.70 -8.73
CA THR A 185 15.65 0.57 -10.16
C THR A 185 14.79 1.50 -11.02
N VAL A 186 13.52 1.72 -10.69
CA VAL A 186 12.65 2.63 -11.46
C VAL A 186 12.75 4.09 -11.03
N ALA A 187 13.22 4.36 -9.80
CA ALA A 187 13.28 5.73 -9.26
C ALA A 187 13.96 6.75 -10.19
N PRO A 188 15.07 6.43 -10.90
CA PRO A 188 15.70 7.37 -11.85
C PRO A 188 14.84 7.74 -13.07
N ARG A 189 13.75 7.01 -13.35
CA ARG A 189 12.78 7.34 -14.41
C ARG A 189 11.70 8.31 -13.95
N ILE A 190 11.58 8.54 -12.64
CA ILE A 190 10.58 9.43 -12.05
C ILE A 190 11.26 10.78 -11.83
N ALA A 191 10.55 11.88 -12.13
CA ALA A 191 11.07 13.22 -11.87
C ALA A 191 11.44 13.38 -10.39
N SER A 192 12.54 14.06 -10.10
CA SER A 192 13.08 14.14 -8.73
C SER A 192 12.16 14.89 -7.76
N ASP A 193 11.36 15.83 -8.26
CA ASP A 193 10.30 16.52 -7.50
C ASP A 193 9.06 15.62 -7.28
N ARG A 194 8.97 14.47 -7.95
CA ARG A 194 7.86 13.51 -7.89
C ARG A 194 8.21 12.19 -7.25
N PHE A 195 9.43 12.01 -6.74
CA PHE A 195 9.82 10.83 -5.98
C PHE A 195 10.34 11.21 -4.60
N MET A 196 9.74 10.66 -3.55
CA MET A 196 10.19 10.80 -2.16
C MET A 196 10.37 9.42 -1.53
N SER A 197 11.40 9.25 -0.71
CA SER A 197 11.64 8.03 0.08
C SER A 197 11.56 8.35 1.58
N VAL A 198 10.78 7.57 2.33
CA VAL A 198 10.62 7.75 3.78
C VAL A 198 10.57 6.43 4.54
N ARG A 199 11.23 6.38 5.70
CA ARG A 199 11.13 5.26 6.66
C ARG A 199 9.78 5.35 7.36
N GLY A 200 8.99 4.28 7.32
CA GLY A 200 7.72 4.23 8.02
C GLY A 200 7.89 4.35 9.54
N GLU A 201 9.02 3.89 10.07
CA GLU A 201 9.42 4.08 11.47
C GLU A 201 9.48 5.56 11.84
N ASP A 202 10.09 6.38 10.99
CA ASP A 202 10.25 7.81 11.22
C ASP A 202 8.90 8.54 11.18
N VAL A 203 8.07 8.22 10.18
CA VAL A 203 6.71 8.76 10.07
C VAL A 203 5.89 8.47 11.33
N LEU A 204 5.98 7.24 11.85
CA LEU A 204 5.19 6.85 13.02
C LEU A 204 5.78 7.33 14.35
N ARG A 205 7.10 7.55 14.43
CA ARG A 205 7.79 8.08 15.62
C ARG A 205 7.57 9.59 15.77
N ALA A 206 7.61 10.32 14.66
CA ALA A 206 7.50 11.78 14.60
C ALA A 206 6.52 12.24 13.49
N PRO A 207 5.23 11.89 13.57
CA PRO A 207 4.25 12.24 12.53
C PRO A 207 4.09 13.76 12.34
N ASP A 208 4.30 14.53 13.41
CA ASP A 208 4.32 15.99 13.42
C ASP A 208 5.46 16.60 12.60
N VAL A 209 6.50 15.83 12.28
CA VAL A 209 7.59 16.23 11.40
C VAL A 209 7.35 15.75 9.97
N TYR A 210 7.08 14.45 9.80
CA TYR A 210 7.08 13.83 8.48
C TYR A 210 5.78 14.00 7.70
N LEU A 211 4.60 14.04 8.35
CA LEU A 211 3.34 14.23 7.62
C LEU A 211 3.26 15.62 6.96
N PRO A 212 3.59 16.74 7.63
CA PRO A 212 3.65 18.05 6.97
C PRO A 212 4.66 18.09 5.81
N GLN A 213 5.80 17.42 5.94
CA GLN A 213 6.80 17.36 4.87
C GLN A 213 6.27 16.64 3.63
N ILE A 214 5.57 15.51 3.82
CA ILE A 214 4.93 14.78 2.72
C ILE A 214 3.85 15.65 2.09
N CYS A 215 3.00 16.31 2.88
CA CYS A 215 1.96 17.21 2.35
C CYS A 215 2.53 18.42 1.60
N THR A 216 3.58 19.04 2.14
CA THR A 216 4.27 20.16 1.48
C THR A 216 4.90 19.73 0.16
N TRP A 217 5.52 18.55 0.13
CA TRP A 217 6.05 17.95 -1.11
C TRP A 217 4.96 17.67 -2.14
N LEU A 218 3.76 17.31 -1.67
CA LEU A 218 2.56 17.19 -2.50
C LEU A 218 2.00 18.56 -2.96
N GLY A 219 2.55 19.69 -2.50
CA GLY A 219 2.03 21.03 -2.78
C GLY A 219 0.73 21.33 -2.05
N LEU A 220 0.54 20.75 -0.86
CA LEU A 220 -0.61 20.97 0.01
C LEU A 220 -0.19 21.77 1.24
N GLU A 221 -1.03 22.71 1.66
CA GLU A 221 -0.93 23.33 2.98
C GLU A 221 -1.55 22.40 4.03
N THR A 222 -0.93 22.32 5.21
CA THR A 222 -1.42 21.49 6.31
C THR A 222 -1.80 22.37 7.49
N SER A 223 -3.10 22.47 7.75
CA SER A 223 -3.62 23.19 8.92
C SER A 223 -3.44 22.39 10.21
N ALA A 224 -3.67 23.03 11.37
CA ALA A 224 -3.72 22.33 12.64
C ALA A 224 -4.83 21.25 12.68
N ALA A 225 -5.97 21.52 12.04
CA ALA A 225 -7.07 20.56 11.94
C ALA A 225 -6.70 19.36 11.05
N ASP A 226 -6.00 19.59 9.93
CA ASP A 226 -5.47 18.49 9.10
C ASP A 226 -4.47 17.64 9.90
N MET A 227 -3.58 18.27 10.66
CA MET A 227 -2.65 17.54 11.51
C MET A 227 -3.36 16.67 12.53
N GLU A 228 -4.38 17.19 13.21
CA GLU A 228 -5.17 16.41 14.16
C GLU A 228 -5.90 15.25 13.47
N ALA A 229 -6.52 15.51 12.31
CA ALA A 229 -7.24 14.52 11.53
C ALA A 229 -6.30 13.39 11.04
N MET A 230 -5.09 13.72 10.58
CA MET A 230 -4.11 12.72 10.14
C MET A 230 -3.64 11.79 11.26
N LEU A 231 -3.84 12.14 12.54
CA LEU A 231 -3.59 11.25 13.68
C LEU A 231 -4.79 10.36 14.03
N ARG A 232 -5.88 10.42 13.27
CA ARG A 232 -7.11 9.62 13.41
C ARG A 232 -7.36 8.71 12.19
N PRO A 233 -6.40 7.87 11.77
CA PRO A 233 -6.56 6.99 10.60
C PRO A 233 -7.76 6.03 10.68
N GLU A 234 -8.25 5.75 11.88
CA GLU A 234 -9.48 4.98 12.13
C GLU A 234 -10.76 5.63 11.58
N GLN A 235 -10.73 6.92 11.25
CA GLN A 235 -11.86 7.63 10.66
C GLN A 235 -11.98 7.39 9.14
N SER A 236 -11.00 6.74 8.52
CA SER A 236 -11.12 6.33 7.12
C SER A 236 -12.28 5.33 6.92
N PRO A 237 -13.09 5.47 5.86
CA PRO A 237 -14.15 4.51 5.54
C PRO A 237 -13.61 3.12 5.19
N TYR A 238 -12.29 2.99 4.99
CA TYR A 238 -11.62 1.73 4.67
C TYR A 238 -10.75 1.19 5.83
N ALA A 239 -10.83 1.81 7.01
CA ALA A 239 -10.13 1.41 8.23
C ALA A 239 -10.93 0.41 9.09
N CYS A 240 -11.82 -0.34 8.46
CA CYS A 240 -12.63 -1.39 9.09
C CYS A 240 -12.84 -2.57 8.14
N LEU A 241 -13.31 -3.70 8.68
CA LEU A 241 -13.84 -4.78 7.85
C LEU A 241 -15.04 -4.27 7.06
N GLY A 242 -15.06 -4.58 5.76
CA GLY A 242 -16.19 -4.30 4.89
C GLY A 242 -17.34 -5.30 5.09
N PRO A 243 -18.40 -5.20 4.26
CA PRO A 243 -19.53 -6.12 4.30
C PRO A 243 -19.10 -7.53 3.85
N ALA A 244 -19.96 -8.54 4.04
CA ALA A 244 -19.62 -9.95 3.81
C ALA A 244 -19.18 -10.24 2.36
N ALA A 245 -19.74 -9.51 1.39
CA ALA A 245 -19.39 -9.62 -0.02
C ALA A 245 -18.00 -9.05 -0.37
N ALA A 246 -17.43 -8.16 0.46
CA ALA A 246 -16.09 -7.59 0.27
C ALA A 246 -15.48 -7.16 1.62
N PRO A 247 -14.99 -8.11 2.43
CA PRO A 247 -14.58 -7.82 3.81
C PRO A 247 -13.22 -7.14 3.95
N PHE A 248 -12.30 -7.29 2.99
CA PHE A 248 -10.93 -6.77 3.09
C PHE A 248 -10.69 -5.52 2.23
N GLY A 249 -9.47 -5.28 1.77
CA GLY A 249 -9.08 -4.04 1.07
C GLY A 249 -7.89 -3.33 1.71
N ASN A 250 -7.50 -3.72 2.93
CA ASN A 250 -6.26 -3.30 3.57
C ASN A 250 -5.67 -4.46 4.37
N ASP A 251 -4.51 -4.21 5.00
CA ASP A 251 -3.87 -5.16 5.90
C ASP A 251 -4.83 -5.64 7.00
N PRO A 252 -5.07 -6.96 7.16
CA PRO A 252 -6.02 -7.46 8.15
C PRO A 252 -5.70 -7.08 9.60
N ASN A 253 -4.42 -6.83 9.94
CA ASN A 253 -4.08 -6.36 11.28
C ASN A 253 -4.42 -4.89 11.46
N PHE A 254 -4.30 -4.08 10.41
CA PHE A 254 -4.75 -2.69 10.42
C PHE A 254 -6.27 -2.62 10.56
N LEU A 255 -7.03 -3.43 9.79
CA LEU A 255 -8.49 -3.44 9.89
C LEU A 255 -9.03 -3.84 11.28
N ARG A 256 -8.24 -4.55 12.09
CA ARG A 256 -8.59 -4.92 13.47
C ARG A 256 -8.23 -3.85 14.49
N ASN A 257 -7.17 -3.07 14.22
CA ASN A 257 -6.70 -2.00 15.10
C ASN A 257 -6.18 -0.85 14.24
N PRO A 258 -7.09 -0.02 13.69
CA PRO A 258 -6.73 1.01 12.74
C PRO A 258 -6.13 2.26 13.38
N GLY A 259 -6.33 2.43 14.69
CA GLY A 259 -5.91 3.63 15.41
C GLY A 259 -4.40 3.81 15.43
N TYR A 260 -3.97 5.06 15.24
CA TYR A 260 -2.60 5.44 15.51
C TYR A 260 -2.41 5.67 17.02
N SER A 261 -1.29 5.19 17.54
CA SER A 261 -0.79 5.57 18.87
C SER A 261 0.70 5.82 18.77
N ARG A 262 1.14 6.97 19.29
CA ARG A 262 2.57 7.28 19.37
C ARG A 262 3.21 6.26 20.30
N ARG A 263 4.23 5.57 19.78
CA ARG A 263 5.00 4.58 20.53
C ARG A 263 6.44 4.63 20.08
N GLU A 264 7.30 4.14 20.96
CA GLU A 264 8.67 3.89 20.59
C GLU A 264 8.73 2.78 19.53
N ILE A 265 9.53 3.03 18.50
CA ILE A 265 9.83 2.05 17.45
C ILE A 265 11.34 1.84 17.51
N PRO A 266 11.80 0.77 18.18
CA PRO A 266 13.22 0.51 18.34
C PRO A 266 13.84 0.25 16.98
N GLU A 267 15.03 0.84 16.77
CA GLU A 267 15.85 0.52 15.61
C GLU A 267 16.63 -0.76 15.90
N GLN A 268 16.53 -1.72 14.99
CA GLN A 268 17.19 -3.01 15.10
C GLN A 268 18.48 -2.96 14.27
N PRO A 269 19.64 -3.44 14.77
CA PRO A 269 20.85 -3.56 13.96
C PRO A 269 20.64 -4.45 12.73
N LEU A 270 21.32 -4.16 11.62
CA LEU A 270 21.30 -5.03 10.44
C LEU A 270 22.07 -6.34 10.70
N SER A 271 22.99 -6.33 11.67
CA SER A 271 23.73 -7.51 12.12
C SER A 271 22.91 -8.48 12.95
N ASP A 272 21.69 -8.12 13.35
CA ASP A 272 20.86 -9.02 14.16
C ASP A 272 20.46 -10.28 13.37
N PRO A 273 20.38 -11.44 14.04
CA PRO A 273 19.91 -12.66 13.40
C PRO A 273 18.42 -12.55 13.03
N LEU A 274 18.05 -13.22 11.94
CA LEU A 274 16.68 -13.51 11.55
C LEU A 274 16.13 -14.66 12.41
N ASP A 275 15.99 -14.39 13.70
CA ASP A 275 15.56 -15.31 14.76
C ASP A 275 14.22 -16.02 14.48
N TRP A 276 13.39 -15.48 13.57
CA TRP A 276 12.13 -16.06 13.13
C TRP A 276 12.33 -17.27 12.22
N ASP A 277 13.54 -17.47 11.67
CA ASP A 277 13.92 -18.63 10.86
C ASP A 277 14.88 -19.57 11.59
N SER A 278 16.07 -19.08 11.91
CA SER A 278 17.05 -19.79 12.74
C SER A 278 18.02 -18.79 13.40
N PRO A 279 18.60 -19.11 14.57
CA PRO A 279 19.52 -18.21 15.26
C PRO A 279 20.80 -17.87 14.47
N ALA A 280 21.18 -18.72 13.51
CA ALA A 280 22.39 -18.52 12.69
C ALA A 280 22.12 -17.73 11.40
N ARG A 281 20.85 -17.57 10.99
CA ARG A 281 20.52 -16.89 9.75
C ARG A 281 20.63 -15.38 9.94
N HIS A 282 21.36 -14.72 9.05
CA HIS A 282 21.48 -13.27 8.97
C HIS A 282 20.95 -12.77 7.63
N LEU A 283 20.77 -11.45 7.49
CA LEU A 283 20.50 -10.83 6.20
C LEU A 283 21.63 -11.14 5.21
N ARG A 284 21.29 -11.42 3.95
CA ARG A 284 22.29 -11.59 2.90
C ARG A 284 22.99 -10.26 2.61
N PRO A 285 24.23 -10.28 2.10
CA PRO A 285 25.00 -9.07 1.80
C PRO A 285 24.26 -8.06 0.92
N GLU A 286 23.53 -8.53 -0.10
CA GLU A 286 22.75 -7.64 -0.98
C GLU A 286 21.57 -6.96 -0.27
N THR A 287 20.98 -7.63 0.72
CA THR A 287 19.91 -7.06 1.56
C THR A 287 20.47 -6.02 2.51
N ILE A 288 21.67 -6.24 3.07
CA ILE A 288 22.38 -5.27 3.90
C ILE A 288 22.73 -4.02 3.07
N ALA A 289 23.33 -4.21 1.89
CA ALA A 289 23.77 -3.12 1.03
C ALA A 289 22.62 -2.17 0.64
N ILE A 290 21.47 -2.71 0.21
CA ILE A 290 20.30 -1.87 -0.12
C ILE A 290 19.71 -1.20 1.14
N SER A 291 19.78 -1.86 2.31
CA SER A 291 19.30 -1.28 3.57
C SER A 291 20.14 -0.07 3.98
N GLN A 292 21.46 -0.15 3.84
CA GLN A 292 22.38 0.95 4.09
C GLN A 292 22.16 2.12 3.12
N GLN A 293 21.93 1.83 1.83
CA GLN A 293 21.54 2.86 0.85
C GLN A 293 20.26 3.60 1.27
N MET A 294 19.34 2.91 1.94
CA MET A 294 18.09 3.47 2.47
C MET A 294 18.22 4.04 3.89
N GLY A 295 19.44 4.22 4.40
CA GLY A 295 19.69 4.90 5.67
C GLY A 295 19.46 4.05 6.93
N TYR A 296 19.48 2.72 6.82
CA TYR A 296 19.61 1.86 8.01
C TYR A 296 21.08 1.70 8.39
N GLY A 297 21.38 1.88 9.68
CA GLY A 297 22.73 1.75 10.23
C GLY A 297 23.25 0.32 10.22
N VAL A 298 24.57 0.17 10.47
CA VAL A 298 25.24 -1.11 10.68
C VAL A 298 24.81 -1.71 12.02
#